data_AF-A0A2W4QJE8-F1
#
_entry.id   AF-A0A2W4QJE8-F1
#
_cell.length_a   1.000
_cell.length_b   1.000
_cell.length_c   1.000
_cell.angle_alpha   90.00
_cell.angle_beta   90.00
_cell.angle_gamma   90.00
#
_symmetry.space_group_name_H-M   'P 1'
#
loop_
_entity.id
_entity.type
_entity.pdbx_description
1 polymer ?
#
loop_
_entity_poly.entity_id
_entity_poly.type
_entity_poly.pdbx_seq_one_letter_code
_entity_poly.pdbx_strand_id
1 'polypeptide(L)'
;FSPALQFASRAFVGDERMGYKMTLCARDIAIYTAMFTGGLIYSIPRVRRRLRPAPIWLYLILGIAPIGIDGFSQLLSYPPFNLWPPRETSLYFRVGTGICFGLMNVWLGFPYLELSMQDTRRQLEAKLSRAGISV
;
A
#
# COMPACT_ATOMS: atom_id res chain seq x y z
N PHE A 1 18.64 24.49 7.32
CA PHE A 1 19.51 23.42 6.78
C PHE A 1 20.55 24.06 5.87
N SER A 2 21.85 23.93 6.18
CA SER A 2 22.89 24.37 5.25
C SER A 2 23.07 23.33 4.14
N PRO A 3 23.42 23.72 2.89
CA PRO A 3 23.65 22.78 1.81
C PRO A 3 24.70 21.71 2.16
N ALA A 4 25.75 22.08 2.90
CA ALA A 4 26.79 21.16 3.36
C ALA A 4 26.23 20.00 4.22
N LEU A 5 25.31 20.29 5.14
CA LEU A 5 24.65 19.26 5.96
C LEU A 5 23.76 18.34 5.13
N GLN A 6 23.12 18.85 4.07
CA GLN A 6 22.32 18.03 3.16
C GLN A 6 23.19 17.07 2.33
N PHE A 7 24.36 17.51 1.88
CA PHE A 7 25.29 16.62 1.17
C PHE A 7 25.88 15.55 2.10
N ALA A 8 26.28 15.96 3.32
CA ALA A 8 26.76 15.02 4.33
C ALA A 8 25.69 13.99 4.72
N SER A 9 24.43 14.43 4.87
CA SER A 9 23.34 13.51 5.19
C SER A 9 23.07 12.51 4.08
N ARG A 10 23.31 12.82 2.80
CA ARG A 10 23.17 11.86 1.68
C ARG A 10 24.21 10.75 1.76
N ALA A 11 25.46 11.08 2.07
CA ALA A 11 26.56 10.12 2.19
C ALA A 11 26.49 9.24 3.45
N PHE A 12 25.82 9.71 4.50
CA PHE A 12 25.64 8.95 5.73
C PHE A 12 24.76 7.70 5.51
N VAL A 13 25.29 6.49 5.70
CA VAL A 13 24.55 5.23 5.51
C VAL A 13 23.64 4.92 6.70
N GLY A 14 24.00 5.36 7.90
CA GLY A 14 23.33 5.00 9.15
C GLY A 14 24.32 4.40 10.15
N ASP A 15 23.84 4.16 11.36
CA ASP A 15 24.61 3.61 12.47
C ASP A 15 23.67 2.83 13.41
N GLU A 16 24.21 2.02 14.31
CA GLU A 16 23.44 1.14 15.22
C GLU A 16 22.41 1.91 16.06
N ARG A 17 22.71 3.17 16.41
CA ARG A 17 21.79 4.03 17.18
C ARG A 17 20.66 4.64 16.36
N MET A 18 20.88 4.96 15.08
CA MET A 18 19.90 5.65 14.22
C MET A 18 19.21 4.72 13.23
N GLY A 19 19.72 3.50 13.07
CA GLY A 19 19.35 2.58 12.01
C GLY A 19 20.04 2.89 10.69
N TYR A 20 19.98 1.93 9.78
CA TYR A 20 20.55 2.02 8.44
C TYR A 20 19.51 2.50 7.44
N LYS A 21 19.95 3.30 6.47
CA LYS A 21 19.11 3.70 5.34
C LYS A 21 18.71 2.49 4.52
N MET A 22 17.43 2.44 4.18
CA MET A 22 16.88 1.47 3.25
C MET A 22 16.82 2.07 1.84
N THR A 23 16.81 1.20 0.82
CA THR A 23 16.67 1.60 -0.60
C THR A 23 15.29 2.17 -0.92
N LEU A 24 14.26 1.71 -0.20
CA LEU A 24 12.89 2.21 -0.23
C LEU A 24 12.48 2.72 1.15
N CYS A 25 11.46 3.58 1.21
CA CYS A 25 11.02 4.07 2.51
C CYS A 25 10.34 2.95 3.32
N ALA A 26 10.40 3.06 4.65
CA ALA A 26 9.79 2.07 5.54
C ALA A 26 8.28 1.88 5.28
N ARG A 27 7.60 2.95 4.81
CA ARG A 27 6.18 2.89 4.42
C ARG A 27 5.97 2.04 3.17
N ASP A 28 6.77 2.22 2.13
CA ASP A 28 6.60 1.47 0.86
C ASP A 28 6.85 -0.02 1.08
N ILE A 29 7.91 -0.35 1.83
CA ILE A 29 8.21 -1.74 2.20
C ILE A 29 7.02 -2.33 2.95
N ALA A 30 6.47 -1.61 3.93
CA ALA A 30 5.30 -2.06 4.68
C ALA A 30 4.06 -2.26 3.78
N ILE A 31 3.81 -1.37 2.81
CA ILE A 31 2.71 -1.49 1.85
C ILE A 31 2.87 -2.75 1.01
N TYR A 32 4.03 -2.95 0.37
CA TYR A 32 4.24 -4.09 -0.52
C TYR A 32 4.23 -5.42 0.23
N THR A 33 4.84 -5.49 1.43
CA THR A 33 4.78 -6.68 2.27
C THR A 33 3.35 -7.00 2.70
N ALA A 34 2.57 -5.98 3.07
CA ALA A 34 1.17 -6.15 3.44
C ALA A 34 0.30 -6.57 2.24
N MET A 35 0.52 -6.00 1.05
CA MET A 35 -0.18 -6.40 -0.17
C MET A 35 0.14 -7.84 -0.56
N PHE A 36 1.42 -8.22 -0.50
CA PHE A 36 1.86 -9.59 -0.75
C PHE A 36 1.19 -10.57 0.22
N THR A 37 1.27 -10.29 1.52
CA THR A 37 0.68 -11.14 2.57
C THR A 37 -0.85 -11.19 2.45
N GLY A 38 -1.49 -10.04 2.23
CA GLY A 38 -2.93 -9.97 2.01
C GLY A 38 -3.38 -10.75 0.77
N GLY A 39 -2.58 -10.71 -0.30
CA GLY A 39 -2.83 -11.50 -1.50
C GLY A 39 -2.69 -13.00 -1.28
N LEU A 40 -1.68 -13.43 -0.51
CA LEU A 40 -1.55 -14.83 -0.07
C LEU A 40 -2.76 -15.26 0.76
N ILE A 41 -3.21 -14.43 1.70
CA ILE A 41 -4.41 -14.70 2.50
C ILE A 41 -5.66 -14.78 1.60
N TYR A 42 -5.81 -13.87 0.65
CA TYR A 42 -6.93 -13.88 -0.29
C TYR A 42 -6.91 -15.11 -1.20
N SER A 43 -5.74 -15.64 -1.56
CA SER A 43 -5.62 -16.84 -2.40
C SER A 43 -6.26 -18.08 -1.76
N ILE A 44 -6.42 -18.10 -0.43
CA ILE A 44 -7.09 -19.16 0.29
C ILE A 44 -8.56 -19.24 -0.16
N PRO A 45 -9.05 -20.39 -0.69
CA PRO A 45 -10.39 -20.49 -1.28
C PRO A 45 -11.52 -20.11 -0.32
N ARG A 46 -11.36 -20.38 0.98
CA ARG A 46 -12.34 -20.00 2.01
C ARG A 46 -12.46 -18.48 2.16
N VAL A 47 -11.35 -17.75 2.06
CA VAL A 47 -11.31 -16.29 2.15
C VAL A 47 -11.89 -15.68 0.88
N ARG A 48 -11.37 -16.10 -0.29
CA ARG A 48 -11.81 -15.61 -1.60
C ARG A 48 -13.33 -15.68 -1.81
N ARG A 49 -13.96 -16.79 -1.38
CA ARG A 49 -15.41 -16.97 -1.54
C ARG A 49 -16.26 -16.14 -0.57
N ARG A 50 -15.71 -15.75 0.58
CA ARG A 50 -16.45 -15.04 1.64
C ARG A 50 -16.22 -13.53 1.60
N LEU A 51 -15.06 -13.09 1.14
CA LEU A 51 -14.65 -11.70 1.17
C LEU A 51 -15.36 -10.91 0.06
N ARG A 52 -16.24 -10.00 0.46
CA ARG A 52 -16.87 -9.03 -0.47
C ARG A 52 -15.98 -7.80 -0.65
N PRO A 53 -16.08 -7.08 -1.78
CA PRO A 53 -15.36 -5.84 -1.97
C PRO A 53 -15.63 -4.86 -0.83
N ALA A 54 -14.56 -4.29 -0.28
CA ALA A 54 -14.70 -3.28 0.76
C ALA A 54 -15.50 -2.07 0.24
N PRO A 55 -16.39 -1.47 1.04
CA PRO A 55 -17.03 -0.22 0.67
C PRO A 55 -15.99 0.87 0.39
N ILE A 56 -16.17 1.66 -0.67
CA ILE A 56 -15.20 2.71 -1.07
C ILE A 56 -14.96 3.70 0.07
N TRP A 57 -16.00 4.05 0.84
CA TRP A 57 -15.86 4.93 2.01
C TRP A 57 -14.95 4.35 3.10
N LEU A 58 -15.02 3.05 3.34
CA LEU A 58 -14.14 2.36 4.29
C LEU A 58 -12.68 2.43 3.81
N TYR A 59 -12.44 2.23 2.51
CA TYR A 59 -11.13 2.40 1.89
C TYR A 59 -10.59 3.84 2.00
N LEU A 60 -11.43 4.84 1.74
CA LEU A 60 -11.05 6.24 1.86
C LEU A 60 -10.67 6.61 3.30
N ILE A 61 -11.47 6.19 4.29
CA ILE A 61 -11.27 6.57 5.69
C ILE A 61 -10.10 5.81 6.34
N LEU A 62 -9.98 4.50 6.10
CA LEU A 62 -8.97 3.69 6.78
C LEU A 62 -7.68 3.52 5.96
N GLY A 63 -7.79 3.47 4.64
CA GLY A 63 -6.63 3.32 3.76
C GLY A 63 -5.99 4.67 3.44
N ILE A 64 -6.73 5.56 2.77
CA ILE A 64 -6.17 6.79 2.20
C ILE A 64 -5.99 7.88 3.25
N ALA A 65 -7.01 8.16 4.07
CA ALA A 65 -7.00 9.32 4.95
C ALA A 65 -5.79 9.36 5.91
N PRO A 66 -5.36 8.26 6.57
CA PRO A 66 -4.22 8.33 7.50
C PRO A 66 -2.91 8.66 6.80
N ILE A 67 -2.64 8.08 5.62
CA ILE A 67 -1.44 8.36 4.84
C ILE A 67 -1.50 9.76 4.23
N GLY A 68 -2.68 10.16 3.73
CA GLY A 68 -2.92 11.47 3.16
C GLY A 68 -2.69 12.56 4.19
N ILE A 69 -3.36 12.50 5.34
CA ILE A 69 -3.21 13.48 6.43
C ILE A 69 -1.75 13.55 6.88
N ASP A 70 -1.09 12.39 7.06
CA ASP A 70 0.31 12.36 7.47
C ASP A 70 1.24 12.99 6.41
N GLY A 71 1.10 12.63 5.14
CA GLY A 71 1.89 13.17 4.04
C GLY A 71 1.65 14.66 3.78
N PHE A 72 0.40 15.11 3.79
CA PHE A 72 0.06 16.54 3.72
C PHE A 72 0.61 17.29 4.93
N SER A 73 0.56 16.68 6.13
CA SER A 73 1.11 17.31 7.32
C SER A 73 2.63 17.51 7.21
N GLN A 74 3.34 16.55 6.62
CA GLN A 74 4.78 16.69 6.37
C GLN A 74 5.07 17.72 5.27
N LEU A 75 4.35 17.65 4.14
CA LEU A 75 4.57 18.53 2.99
C LEU A 75 4.44 20.01 3.38
N LEU A 76 3.39 20.36 4.14
CA LEU A 76 3.14 21.73 4.56
C LEU A 76 4.10 22.21 5.66
N SER A 77 4.89 21.30 6.28
CA SER A 77 5.94 21.66 7.25
C SER A 77 7.21 22.19 6.58
N TYR A 78 7.45 21.86 5.31
CA TYR A 78 8.65 22.26 4.59
C TYR A 78 8.43 23.55 3.77
N PRO A 79 9.52 24.22 3.37
CA PRO A 79 9.45 25.32 2.41
C PRO A 79 8.77 24.87 1.09
N PRO A 80 7.90 25.69 0.49
CA PRO A 80 7.66 27.11 0.78
C PRO A 80 6.64 27.39 1.90
N PHE A 81 5.87 26.38 2.33
CA PHE A 81 4.69 26.59 3.18
C PHE A 81 5.05 26.90 4.64
N ASN A 82 5.96 26.13 5.25
CA ASN A 82 6.45 26.29 6.63
C ASN A 82 5.32 26.56 7.67
N LEU A 83 4.15 25.93 7.53
CA LEU A 83 2.98 26.24 8.38
C LEU A 83 3.19 25.83 9.85
N TRP A 84 4.08 24.88 10.09
CA TRP A 84 4.48 24.39 11.41
C TRP A 84 5.92 23.88 11.37
N PRO A 85 6.54 23.59 12.54
CA PRO A 85 7.90 23.08 12.59
C PRO A 85 8.09 21.82 11.73
N PRO A 86 9.24 21.65 11.05
CA PRO A 86 9.53 20.46 10.25
C PRO A 86 9.27 19.19 11.05
N ARG A 87 8.32 18.39 10.57
CA ARG A 87 7.84 17.19 11.26
C ARG A 87 8.19 15.97 10.43
N GLU A 88 8.87 15.02 11.06
CA GLU A 88 9.13 13.70 10.51
C GLU A 88 8.23 12.67 11.19
N THR A 89 7.52 11.85 10.41
CA THR A 89 6.70 10.79 10.99
C THR A 89 7.56 9.66 11.53
N SER A 90 7.29 9.27 12.78
CA SER A 90 7.98 8.15 13.43
C SER A 90 7.85 6.84 12.64
N LEU A 91 8.82 5.95 12.82
CA LEU A 91 8.86 4.65 12.15
C LEU A 91 7.57 3.83 12.36
N TYR A 92 7.07 3.78 13.59
CA TYR A 92 5.87 3.00 13.95
C TYR A 92 4.63 3.44 13.17
N PHE A 93 4.41 4.76 13.06
CA PHE A 93 3.31 5.29 12.28
C PHE A 93 3.47 5.03 10.78
N ARG A 94 4.70 5.14 10.24
CA ARG A 94 4.97 4.83 8.82
C ARG A 94 4.64 3.37 8.48
N VAL A 95 5.06 2.43 9.34
CA VAL A 95 4.80 1.01 9.17
C VAL A 95 3.31 0.69 9.35
N GLY A 96 2.68 1.18 10.44
CA GLY A 96 1.26 0.90 10.72
C GLY A 96 0.33 1.42 9.63
N THR A 97 0.52 2.68 9.20
CA THR A 97 -0.28 3.26 8.10
C THR A 97 -0.02 2.56 6.77
N GLY A 98 1.24 2.19 6.49
CA GLY A 98 1.60 1.43 5.29
C GLY A 98 0.95 0.05 5.23
N ILE A 99 0.98 -0.71 6.33
CA ILE A 99 0.32 -2.03 6.41
C ILE A 99 -1.19 -1.89 6.20
N CYS A 100 -1.82 -0.94 6.89
CA CYS A 100 -3.25 -0.71 6.77
C CYS A 100 -3.64 -0.39 5.32
N PHE A 101 -2.93 0.55 4.68
CA PHE A 101 -3.17 0.91 3.30
C PHE A 101 -2.95 -0.26 2.33
N GLY A 102 -1.88 -1.04 2.50
CA GLY A 102 -1.61 -2.21 1.67
C GLY A 102 -2.71 -3.27 1.76
N LEU A 103 -3.17 -3.60 2.97
CA LEU A 103 -4.27 -4.55 3.18
C LEU A 103 -5.59 -4.02 2.60
N MET A 104 -5.87 -2.73 2.75
CA MET A 104 -7.08 -2.11 2.22
C MET A 104 -7.09 -2.09 0.69
N ASN A 105 -5.93 -1.91 0.04
CA ASN A 105 -5.81 -2.04 -1.43
C ASN A 105 -6.14 -3.46 -1.90
N VAL A 106 -5.65 -4.49 -1.20
CA VAL A 106 -5.98 -5.89 -1.55
C VAL A 106 -7.45 -6.18 -1.31
N TRP A 107 -8.00 -5.79 -0.15
CA TRP A 107 -9.40 -6.04 0.18
C TRP A 107 -10.36 -5.30 -0.76
N LEU A 108 -10.01 -4.10 -1.23
CA LEU A 108 -10.79 -3.44 -2.27
C LEU A 108 -10.57 -4.11 -3.64
N GLY A 109 -9.33 -4.13 -4.10
CA GLY A 109 -8.99 -4.47 -5.49
C GLY A 109 -9.27 -5.91 -5.86
N PHE A 110 -8.91 -6.88 -5.02
CA PHE A 110 -8.96 -8.30 -5.42
C PHE A 110 -10.40 -8.82 -5.59
N PRO A 111 -11.35 -8.52 -4.68
CA PRO A 111 -12.75 -8.84 -4.91
C PRO A 111 -13.35 -8.14 -6.13
N TYR A 112 -13.01 -6.87 -6.39
CA TYR A 112 -13.50 -6.16 -7.59
C TYR A 112 -12.93 -6.77 -8.88
N LEU A 113 -11.65 -7.13 -8.90
CA LEU A 113 -11.02 -7.84 -10.01
C LEU A 113 -11.68 -9.20 -10.25
N GLU A 114 -11.95 -9.95 -9.18
CA GLU A 114 -12.66 -11.23 -9.29
C GLU A 114 -14.02 -11.06 -9.98
N LEU A 115 -14.82 -10.10 -9.52
CA LEU A 115 -16.13 -9.81 -10.10
C LEU A 115 -16.02 -9.45 -11.59
N SER A 116 -15.05 -8.61 -11.96
CA SER A 116 -14.84 -8.23 -13.36
C SER A 116 -14.40 -9.40 -14.24
N MET A 117 -13.67 -10.38 -13.68
CA MET A 117 -13.16 -11.53 -14.43
C MET A 117 -14.17 -12.67 -14.56
N GLN A 118 -15.26 -12.68 -13.78
CA GLN A 118 -16.26 -13.75 -13.83
C GLN A 118 -16.92 -13.86 -15.21
N ASP A 119 -17.29 -12.75 -15.83
CA ASP A 119 -17.94 -12.78 -17.14
C ASP A 119 -16.97 -13.16 -18.26
N THR A 120 -15.73 -12.64 -18.21
CA THR A 120 -14.66 -13.05 -19.11
C THR A 120 -14.41 -14.56 -19.01
N ARG A 121 -14.34 -15.09 -17.79
CA ARG A 121 -14.18 -16.52 -17.54
C ARG A 121 -15.31 -17.35 -18.15
N ARG A 122 -16.57 -16.97 -17.93
CA ARG A 122 -17.74 -17.67 -18.50
C ARG A 122 -17.70 -17.69 -20.03
N GLN A 123 -17.32 -16.57 -20.65
CA GLN A 123 -17.20 -16.50 -22.12
C GLN A 123 -16.08 -17.38 -22.66
N LEU A 124 -14.95 -17.45 -21.96
CA LEU A 124 -13.82 -18.32 -22.33
C LEU A 124 -14.18 -19.81 -22.18
N GLU A 125 -14.83 -20.20 -21.07
CA GLU A 125 -15.32 -21.57 -20.84
C GLU A 125 -16.32 -21.99 -21.94
N ALA A 126 -17.21 -21.09 -22.37
CA ALA A 126 -18.14 -21.35 -23.47
C ALA A 126 -17.45 -21.50 -24.83
N LYS A 127 -16.38 -20.74 -25.10
CA LYS A 127 -15.60 -20.86 -26.35
C LYS A 127 -14.77 -22.14 -26.38
N LEU A 128 -14.11 -22.48 -25.28
CA LEU A 128 -13.29 -23.67 -25.16
C LEU A 128 -14.12 -24.96 -25.25
N SER A 129 -15.30 -24.99 -24.62
CA SER A 129 -16.22 -26.13 -24.74
C SER A 129 -16.71 -26.33 -26.18
N ARG A 130 -17.01 -25.26 -26.92
CA ARG A 130 -17.33 -25.34 -28.38
C ARG A 130 -16.16 -25.84 -29.23
N ALA A 131 -14.93 -25.59 -28.81
CA ALA A 131 -13.72 -26.10 -29.47
C ALA A 131 -13.39 -27.54 -29.08
N GLY A 132 -14.20 -28.20 -28.23
CA GLY A 132 -13.97 -29.57 -27.78
C GLY A 132 -12.89 -29.71 -26.70
N ILE A 133 -12.46 -28.61 -26.08
CA ILE A 133 -11.48 -28.61 -24.98
C ILE A 133 -12.26 -28.68 -23.66
N SER A 134 -12.06 -29.73 -22.87
CA SER A 134 -12.63 -29.85 -21.53
C SER A 134 -11.92 -28.88 -20.57
N VAL A 135 -12.68 -27.95 -19.98
CA VAL A 135 -12.21 -26.93 -19.02
C VAL A 135 -12.83 -27.18 -17.66
#